data_AF-A0AAQ3T6W2-F1
#
_entry.id   AF-A0AAQ3T6W2-F1
#
_cell.length_a   1.000
_cell.length_b   1.000
_cell.length_c   1.000
_cell.angle_alpha   90.00
_cell.angle_beta   90.00
_cell.angle_gamma   90.00
#
_symmetry.space_group_name_H-M   'P 1'
#
loop_
_entity.id
_entity.type
_entity.pdbx_description
1 polymer ?
#
loop_
_entity_poly.entity_id
_entity_poly.type
_entity_poly.pdbx_seq_one_letter_code
_entity_poly.pdbx_strand_id
1 'polypeptide(L)'
;MVFLGYEQGSKAYRLYDPRAERVHISRDVVFDEGASWSWEASGAEEDGRGWSSFTIDYTPYRGAGRLRVTEERMRGKRSER
;
A
#
# COMPACT_ATOMS: atom_id res chain seq x y z
N MET A 1 -5.30 15.78 -1.04
CA MET A 1 -4.16 15.11 -1.71
C MET A 1 -4.17 13.65 -1.27
N VAL A 2 -3.65 12.74 -2.10
CA VAL A 2 -3.63 11.29 -1.84
C VAL A 2 -2.19 10.82 -1.74
N PHE A 3 -1.88 10.01 -0.73
CA PHE A 3 -0.56 9.40 -0.59
C PHE A 3 -0.33 8.35 -1.68
N LEU A 4 0.74 8.50 -2.46
CA LEU A 4 1.12 7.54 -3.51
C LEU A 4 2.34 6.68 -3.13
N GLY A 5 3.17 7.14 -2.21
CA GLY A 5 4.41 6.46 -1.85
C GLY A 5 5.56 7.42 -1.57
N TYR A 6 6.78 6.90 -1.66
CA TYR A 6 8.00 7.65 -1.38
C TYR A 6 8.70 8.09 -2.66
N GLU A 7 9.35 9.25 -2.60
CA GLU A 7 10.18 9.75 -3.69
C GLU A 7 11.54 9.04 -3.71
N GLN A 8 12.03 8.67 -4.89
CA GLN A 8 13.31 7.97 -4.99
C GLN A 8 14.46 8.92 -4.65
N GLY A 9 15.44 8.43 -3.89
CA GLY A 9 16.63 9.22 -3.54
C GLY A 9 16.37 10.33 -2.52
N SER A 10 15.15 10.43 -1.96
CA SER A 10 14.86 11.37 -0.89
C SER A 10 13.90 10.79 0.15
N LYS A 11 14.03 11.23 1.40
CA LYS A 11 13.05 10.89 2.45
C LYS A 11 11.83 11.80 2.33
N ALA A 12 11.15 11.79 1.21
CA ALA A 12 9.96 12.61 0.94
C ALA A 12 8.83 11.75 0.38
N TYR A 13 7.61 12.22 0.54
CA TYR A 13 6.39 11.56 0.09
C TYR A 13 5.94 12.11 -1.25
N ARG A 14 5.37 11.26 -2.10
CA ARG A 14 4.65 11.62 -3.33
C ARG A 14 3.17 11.72 -3.03
N LEU A 15 2.60 12.88 -3.29
CA LEU A 15 1.23 13.24 -2.93
C LEU A 15 0.49 13.73 -4.17
N TYR A 16 -0.58 13.06 -4.55
CA TYR A 16 -1.38 13.46 -5.70
C TYR A 16 -2.44 14.48 -5.29
N ASP A 17 -2.49 15.62 -5.96
CA ASP A 17 -3.60 16.56 -5.86
C ASP A 17 -4.56 16.35 -7.04
N PRO A 18 -5.76 15.76 -6.81
CA PRO A 18 -6.74 15.55 -7.88
C PRO A 18 -7.36 16.86 -8.40
N ARG A 19 -7.26 17.97 -7.65
CA ARG A 19 -7.79 19.27 -8.10
C ARG A 19 -6.84 19.96 -9.07
N ALA A 20 -5.54 19.86 -8.81
CA ALA A 20 -4.50 20.44 -9.65
C ALA A 20 -3.98 19.46 -10.71
N GLU A 21 -4.39 18.18 -10.63
CA GLU A 21 -3.90 17.06 -11.47
C GLU A 21 -2.38 16.90 -11.43
N ARG A 22 -1.78 17.11 -10.25
CA ARG A 22 -0.31 17.12 -10.09
C ARG A 22 0.16 16.28 -8.92
N VAL A 23 1.38 15.80 -9.04
CA VAL A 23 2.09 15.14 -7.93
C VAL A 23 3.02 16.14 -7.26
N HIS A 24 2.90 16.24 -5.94
CA HIS A 24 3.75 17.01 -5.05
C HIS A 24 4.72 16.08 -4.33
N ILE A 25 5.95 16.56 -4.12
CA ILE A 25 6.96 15.88 -3.33
C ILE A 25 7.20 16.74 -2.08
N SER A 26 6.88 16.21 -0.90
CA SER A 26 7.05 16.94 0.37
C SER A 26 7.45 16.02 1.52
N ARG A 27 8.18 16.55 2.49
CA ARG A 27 8.57 15.84 3.73
C ARG A 27 7.63 16.14 4.89
N ASP A 28 7.21 17.39 4.99
CA ASP A 28 6.43 17.90 6.11
C ASP A 28 4.96 17.89 5.73
N VAL A 29 4.30 16.76 5.98
CA VAL A 29 2.87 16.58 5.74
C VAL A 29 2.20 15.87 6.89
N VAL A 30 0.99 16.33 7.22
CA VAL A 30 0.12 15.73 8.22
C VAL A 30 -0.93 14.91 7.48
N PHE A 31 -1.02 13.63 7.81
CA PHE A 31 -2.03 12.74 7.25
C PHE A 31 -3.25 12.68 8.15
N ASP A 32 -4.43 12.72 7.54
CA ASP A 32 -5.66 12.28 8.20
C ASP A 32 -5.81 10.78 7.92
N GLU A 33 -5.34 9.96 8.86
CA GLU A 33 -5.41 8.50 8.75
C GLU A 33 -6.85 7.95 8.86
N GLY A 34 -7.80 8.77 9.32
CA GLY A 34 -9.22 8.42 9.36
C GLY A 34 -9.92 8.60 8.02
N ALA A 35 -9.33 9.35 7.09
CA ALA A 35 -9.85 9.56 5.76
C ALA A 35 -9.37 8.48 4.79
N SER A 36 -10.28 7.96 3.97
CA SER A 36 -9.97 7.00 2.91
C SER A 36 -10.26 7.59 1.53
N TRP A 37 -9.57 7.07 0.50
CA TRP A 37 -9.87 7.42 -0.87
C TRP A 37 -11.12 6.67 -1.35
N SER A 38 -12.08 7.39 -1.92
CA SER A 38 -13.26 6.79 -2.54
C SER A 38 -12.89 6.25 -3.92
N TRP A 39 -12.74 4.92 -4.01
CA TRP A 39 -12.46 4.22 -5.27
C TRP A 39 -13.65 4.20 -6.23
N GLU A 40 -14.86 4.35 -5.70
CA GLU A 40 -16.15 4.26 -6.41
C GLU A 40 -16.37 5.35 -7.48
N ALA A 41 -15.54 6.40 -7.50
CA ALA A 41 -15.69 7.51 -8.44
C ALA A 41 -15.01 7.30 -9.80
N SER A 42 -14.09 6.34 -9.91
CA SER A 42 -13.55 5.95 -11.22
C SER A 42 -14.54 4.99 -11.86
N GLY A 43 -15.34 5.48 -12.81
CA GLY A 43 -16.17 4.67 -13.70
C GLY A 43 -15.34 3.79 -14.63
N ALA A 44 -14.46 2.96 -14.07
CA ALA A 44 -14.07 1.73 -14.73
C ALA A 44 -15.31 0.85 -14.65
N GLU A 45 -16.05 0.82 -15.75
CA GLU A 45 -16.98 -0.28 -16.00
C GLU A 45 -16.25 -1.57 -15.63
N GLU A 46 -16.93 -2.48 -14.92
CA GLU A 46 -16.50 -3.86 -14.81
C GLU A 46 -16.53 -4.47 -16.22
N ASP A 47 -15.57 -4.10 -17.07
CA ASP A 47 -15.13 -4.95 -18.15
C ASP A 47 -14.72 -6.24 -17.44
N GLY A 48 -15.52 -7.30 -17.58
CA GLY A 48 -15.37 -8.60 -16.91
C GLY A 48 -14.03 -9.33 -17.16
N ARG A 49 -12.98 -8.62 -17.56
CA ARG A 49 -11.58 -9.00 -17.41
C ARG A 49 -11.18 -8.79 -15.95
N GLY A 50 -11.55 -9.78 -15.14
CA GLY A 50 -11.37 -9.80 -13.69
C GLY A 50 -9.98 -9.40 -13.21
N TRP A 51 -9.99 -8.92 -11.96
CA TRP A 51 -8.84 -8.77 -11.05
C TRP A 51 -7.54 -9.39 -11.59
N SER A 52 -6.68 -8.55 -12.16
CA SER A 52 -5.35 -9.00 -12.58
C SER A 52 -4.50 -9.18 -11.33
N SER A 53 -4.15 -10.43 -11.01
CA SER A 53 -3.14 -10.68 -9.99
C SER A 53 -1.81 -10.12 -10.47
N PHE A 54 -1.25 -9.18 -9.73
CA PHE A 54 0.11 -8.69 -9.95
C PHE A 54 1.03 -9.24 -8.86
N THR A 55 2.23 -9.66 -9.25
CA THR A 55 3.27 -10.11 -8.32
C THR A 55 4.11 -8.91 -7.90
N ILE A 56 4.26 -8.69 -6.59
CA ILE A 56 5.12 -7.63 -6.05
C ILE A 56 6.51 -8.22 -5.75
N ASP A 57 7.52 -7.84 -6.52
CA ASP A 57 8.92 -8.15 -6.21
C ASP A 57 9.43 -7.23 -5.10
N TYR A 58 9.39 -7.71 -3.86
CA TYR A 58 9.96 -7.00 -2.72
C TYR A 58 11.48 -7.13 -2.73
N THR A 59 12.18 -6.09 -3.18
CA THR A 59 13.64 -5.96 -3.01
C THR A 59 13.93 -5.17 -1.73
N PRO A 60 14.36 -5.83 -0.64
CA PRO A 60 14.73 -5.11 0.57
C PRO A 60 15.93 -4.20 0.29
N TYR A 61 15.88 -2.97 0.81
CA TYR A 61 17.04 -2.08 0.84
C TYR A 61 18.24 -2.81 1.47
N ARG A 62 19.43 -2.68 0.85
CA ARG A 62 20.70 -3.28 1.32
C ARG A 62 20.97 -2.86 2.76
N GLY A 63 20.53 -3.67 3.71
CA GLY A 63 20.58 -3.36 5.14
C GLY A 63 19.55 -4.11 5.96
N ALA A 64 18.44 -4.55 5.35
CA ALA A 64 17.49 -5.44 6.02
C ALA A 64 18.05 -6.86 6.05
N GLY A 65 18.62 -7.24 7.20
CA GLY A 65 18.98 -8.63 7.49
C GLY A 65 17.78 -9.56 7.27
N ARG A 66 18.08 -10.74 6.72
CA ARG A 66 17.15 -11.84 6.43
C ARG A 66 16.08 -12.01 7.52
N LEU A 67 14.85 -11.57 7.23
CA LEU A 67 13.68 -11.87 8.07
C LEU A 67 13.39 -13.37 7.95
N ARG A 68 13.63 -14.12 9.03
CA ARG A 68 13.13 -15.49 9.16
C ARG A 68 11.65 -15.39 9.51
N VAL A 69 10.78 -15.66 8.56
CA VAL A 69 9.37 -15.93 8.85
C VAL A 69 9.32 -17.36 9.42
N THR A 70 9.20 -17.48 10.74
CA THR A 70 8.83 -18.76 11.37
C THR A 70 7.32 -18.81 11.45
N GLU A 71 6.73 -19.66 10.61
CA GLU A 71 5.31 -19.98 10.65
C GLU A 71 5.02 -20.81 11.91
N GLU A 72 4.67 -20.15 13.02
CA GLU A 72 4.13 -20.84 14.19
C GLU A 72 2.66 -21.16 13.94
N ARG A 73 2.43 -22.36 13.41
CA ARG A 73 1.09 -22.97 13.31
C ARG A 73 0.50 -23.05 14.72
N MET A 74 -0.44 -22.17 15.06
CA MET A 74 -1.27 -22.33 16.25
C MET A 74 -2.07 -23.65 16.12
N ARG A 75 -1.66 -24.64 16.90
CA ARG A 75 -2.37 -25.92 17.03
C ARG A 75 -3.68 -25.71 17.79
N GLY A 76 -4.79 -25.64 17.05
CA GLY A 76 -6.13 -25.74 17.62
C GLY A 76 -6.30 -27.06 18.37
N LYS A 77 -6.55 -26.98 19.68
CA LYS A 77 -7.01 -28.13 20.48
C LYS A 77 -8.51 -28.29 20.28
N ARG A 78 -8.90 -29.31 19.51
CA ARG A 78 -10.25 -29.88 19.52
C ARG A 78 -10.47 -30.48 20.92
N SER A 79 -11.40 -29.91 21.69
CA SER A 79 -11.90 -30.49 22.94
C SER A 79 -13.24 -31.13 22.65
N GLU A 80 -13.31 -32.45 22.79
CA GLU A 80 -14.53 -33.24 22.75
C GLU A 80 -15.06 -33.35 24.19
N ARG A 81 -16.31 -32.94 24.40
CA ARG A 81 -17.18 -33.40 25.48
C ARG A 81 -18.61 -33.44 24.95
#